data_AF-A0A1G6PYT5-F1
#
_entry.id   AF-A0A1G6PYT5-F1
#
_cell.length_a   1.000
_cell.length_b   1.000
_cell.length_c   1.000
_cell.angle_alpha   90.00
_cell.angle_beta   90.00
_cell.angle_gamma   90.00
#
_symmetry.space_group_name_H-M   'P 1'
#
loop_
_entity.id
_entity.type
_entity.pdbx_description
1 polymer ?
#
loop_
_entity_poly.entity_id
_entity_poly.type
_entity_poly.pdbx_seq_one_letter_code
_entity_poly.pdbx_strand_id
1 'polypeptide(L)' 'MAEGNILIVDDNLNALTALELMLQDEFNLIKTIDNPIHIPAFMERNPFDVVLLDMNFTPAKKAEMKDSSGSKKHSR' A
#
# COMPACT_ATOMS: atom_id res chain seq x y z
N MET A 1 -22.99 3.62 -13.43
CA MET A 1 -21.57 3.96 -13.25
C MET A 1 -21.36 3.97 -11.76
N ALA A 2 -20.47 3.13 -11.23
CA ALA A 2 -20.23 3.14 -9.80
C ALA A 2 -19.38 4.38 -9.48
N GLU A 3 -19.94 5.33 -8.73
CA GLU A 3 -19.30 6.60 -8.39
C GLU A 3 -18.37 6.45 -7.16
N GLY A 4 -17.50 5.43 -7.18
CA GLY A 4 -16.64 5.10 -6.04
C GLY A 4 -15.18 5.47 -6.26
N ASN A 5 -14.46 5.69 -5.17
CA ASN A 5 -13.01 5.77 -5.10
C ASN A 5 -12.46 4.52 -4.40
N ILE A 6 -11.45 3.88 -4.99
CA ILE A 6 -10.80 2.69 -4.45
C ILE A 6 -9.33 2.93 -4.12
N LEU A 7 -8.92 2.45 -2.94
CA LEU A 7 -7.53 2.29 -2.55
C LEU A 7 -7.16 0.81 -2.58
N ILE A 8 -6.14 0.44 -3.35
CA ILE A 8 -5.63 -0.92 -3.51
C ILE A 8 -4.25 -1.02 -2.88
N VAL A 9 -4.05 -2.03 -2.04
CA VAL A 9 -2.82 -2.25 -1.26
C VAL A 9 -2.35 -3.69 -1.44
N ASP A 10 -1.19 -3.86 -2.08
CA ASP A 10 -0.59 -5.16 -2.41
C ASP A 10 0.94 -4.96 -2.58
N ASP A 11 1.78 -5.88 -2.10
CA ASP A 11 3.24 -5.77 -2.25
C ASP A 11 3.74 -6.22 -3.64
N ASN A 12 2.86 -6.79 -4.45
CA ASN A 12 3.12 -7.18 -5.82
C ASN A 12 2.70 -6.08 -6.81
N LEU A 13 3.70 -5.36 -7.33
CA LEU A 13 3.48 -4.30 -8.33
C LEU A 13 2.73 -4.78 -9.58
N ASN A 14 2.91 -6.04 -10.01
CA ASN A 14 2.20 -6.57 -11.17
C ASN A 14 0.70 -6.72 -10.89
N ALA A 15 0.33 -7.10 -9.66
CA ALA A 15 -1.07 -7.19 -9.24
C ALA A 15 -1.69 -5.79 -9.16
N LEU A 16 -0.97 -4.81 -8.59
CA LEU A 16 -1.41 -3.41 -8.57
C LEU A 16 -1.66 -2.86 -9.98
N THR A 17 -0.74 -3.07 -10.91
CA THR A 17 -0.90 -2.62 -12.31
C THR A 17 -2.07 -3.32 -13.00
N ALA A 18 -2.23 -4.63 -12.81
CA ALA A 18 -3.35 -5.37 -13.39
C ALA A 18 -4.69 -4.87 -12.85
N LEU A 19 -4.82 -4.69 -11.53
CA LEU A 19 -6.04 -4.21 -10.90
C LEU A 19 -6.38 -2.77 -11.31
N GLU A 20 -5.39 -1.89 -11.42
CA GLU A 20 -5.59 -0.52 -11.89
C GLU A 20 -6.15 -0.50 -13.31
N LEU A 21 -5.61 -1.30 -14.23
CA LEU A 21 -6.12 -1.44 -15.60
C LEU A 21 -7.50 -2.08 -15.66
N MET A 22 -7.76 -3.11 -14.84
CA MET A 22 -9.03 -3.83 -14.84
C MET A 22 -10.19 -2.99 -14.28
N LEU A 23 -9.90 -2.07 -13.35
CA LEU A 23 -10.92 -1.30 -12.64
C LEU A 23 -11.08 0.13 -13.17
N GLN A 24 -10.27 0.56 -14.15
CA GLN A 24 -10.22 1.94 -14.64
C GLN A 24 -11.57 2.52 -15.07
N ASP A 25 -12.47 1.68 -15.59
CA ASP A 25 -13.80 2.10 -16.05
C ASP A 25 -14.89 1.96 -14.98
N GLU A 26 -14.58 1.34 -13.84
CA GLU A 26 -15.52 1.03 -12.76
C GLU A 26 -15.45 2.01 -11.59
N PHE A 27 -14.35 2.77 -11.45
CA PHE A 27 -14.12 3.70 -10.34
C PHE A 27 -13.71 5.09 -10.83
N ASN A 28 -14.12 6.13 -10.11
CA ASN A 28 -13.73 7.51 -10.39
C ASN A 28 -12.27 7.80 -10.05
N LEU A 29 -11.77 7.17 -8.99
CA LEU A 29 -10.39 7.28 -8.53
C LEU A 29 -9.87 5.91 -8.14
N ILE A 30 -8.76 5.53 -8.75
CA ILE A 30 -7.99 4.36 -8.34
C ILE A 30 -6.66 4.88 -7.77
N LYS A 31 -6.35 4.46 -6.56
CA LYS A 31 -5.02 4.63 -5.98
C LYS A 31 -4.45 3.28 -5.58
N THR A 32 -3.20 3.08 -5.94
CA THR A 32 -2.43 1.90 -5.60
C THR A 32 -1.30 2.31 -4.66
N ILE A 33 -1.03 1.49 -3.65
CA ILE A 33 0.14 1.62 -2.79
C ILE A 33 0.72 0.22 -2.54
N ASP A 34 2.05 0.14 -2.47
CA ASP A 34 2.78 -1.11 -2.25
C ASP A 34 3.08 -1.39 -0.75
N ASN A 35 2.70 -0.44 0.10
CA ASN A 35 3.06 -0.47 1.50
C ASN A 35 1.92 0.08 2.38
N PRO A 36 1.37 -0.74 3.30
CA PRO A 36 0.24 -0.36 4.13
C PRO A 36 0.53 0.79 5.10
N ILE A 37 1.81 1.12 5.35
CA ILE A 37 2.20 2.28 6.17
C ILE A 37 1.68 3.59 5.55
N HIS A 38 1.42 3.62 4.24
CA HIS A 38 0.93 4.81 3.57
C HIS A 38 -0.61 4.95 3.61
N ILE A 39 -1.35 3.94 4.08
CA ILE A 39 -2.82 3.99 4.14
C ILE A 39 -3.32 5.25 4.86
N PRO A 40 -2.86 5.60 6.09
CA PRO A 40 -3.39 6.77 6.79
C PRO A 40 -3.19 8.06 6.00
N ALA A 41 -2.00 8.26 5.43
CA ALA A 41 -1.68 9.46 4.67
C ALA A 41 -2.52 9.62 3.39
N PHE A 42 -2.97 8.51 2.79
CA PHE A 42 -3.87 8.53 1.64
C PHE A 42 -5.32 8.77 2.04
N MET A 43 -5.79 8.10 3.10
CA MET A 43 -7.14 8.25 3.65
C MET A 43 -7.41 9.68 4.16
N GLU A 44 -6.38 10.38 4.66
CA GLU A 44 -6.49 11.79 5.07
C GLU A 44 -6.63 12.75 3.87
N ARG A 45 -6.11 12.37 2.70
CA ARG A 45 -6.06 13.24 1.51
C ARG A 45 -7.23 13.07 0.56
N ASN A 46 -7.81 11.86 0.51
CA ASN A 46 -8.88 11.53 -0.42
C ASN A 46 -9.94 10.68 0.27
N PRO A 47 -11.23 10.91 -0.01
CA PRO A 47 -12.28 10.01 0.43
C PRO A 47 -12.21 8.72 -0.42
N PHE A 48 -12.07 7.58 0.24
CA PHE A 48 -12.17 6.26 -0.40
C PHE A 48 -13.42 5.54 0.08
N ASP A 49 -14.17 4.95 -0.85
CA ASP A 49 -15.39 4.19 -0.57
C ASP A 49 -15.08 2.71 -0.31
N VAL A 50 -14.01 2.21 -0.94
CA VAL A 50 -13.55 0.84 -0.82
C VAL A 50 -12.03 0.80 -0.63
N VAL A 51 -11.58 -0.07 0.27
CA VAL A 51 -10.16 -0.41 0.42
C VAL A 51 -9.99 -1.90 0.13
N LEU A 52 -9.20 -2.24 -0.88
CA LEU A 52 -8.79 -3.60 -1.21
C LEU A 52 -7.39 -3.85 -0.64
N LEU A 53 -7.28 -4.75 0.33
CA LEU A 53 -6.04 -5.05 1.05
C LEU A 53 -5.70 -6.53 0.88
N ASP A 54 -4.76 -6.85 -0.01
CA ASP A 54 -4.19 -8.20 -0.20
C ASP A 54 -2.71 -8.17 0.18
N MET A 55 -2.47 -7.93 1.46
CA MET A 55 -1.15 -8.06 2.02
C MET A 55 -1.19 -9.28 2.93
N ASN A 56 -0.17 -10.14 2.86
CA ASN A 56 0.21 -11.02 3.97
C ASN A 56 0.73 -10.18 5.18
N PHE A 57 0.01 -9.12 5.54
CA PHE A 57 0.38 -8.11 6.50
C PHE A 57 0.32 -8.70 7.89
N THR A 58 1.48 -9.18 8.33
CA THR A 58 1.75 -9.47 9.74
C THR A 58 2.59 -8.30 10.27
N PRO A 59 2.08 -7.51 11.23
CA PRO A 59 2.80 -6.39 11.83
C PRO A 59 4.21 -6.78 12.33
N ALA A 60 4.40 -8.05 12.72
CA ALA A 60 5.65 -8.60 13.20
C ALA A 60 6.79 -8.64 12.14
N LYS A 61 6.50 -8.69 10.83
CA LYS A 61 7.54 -8.86 9.79
C LYS A 61 8.23 -7.57 9.35
N LYS A 62 7.72 -6.38 9.66
CA LYS A 62 8.32 -5.08 9.23
C LYS A 62 9.17 -4.38 10.27
N ALA A 63 9.17 -4.82 11.53
CA ALA A 63 10.02 -4.24 12.57
C ALA A 63 11.52 -4.47 12.29
N GLU A 64 11.88 -5.55 11.60
CA GLU A 64 13.28 -5.90 11.32
C GLU A 64 13.93 -5.08 10.19
N MET A 65 13.14 -4.41 9.33
CA MET A 65 13.69 -3.68 8.17
C MET A 65 14.16 -2.26 8.48
N LYS A 66 14.05 -1.79 9.75
CA LYS A 66 14.54 -0.47 10.19
C LYS A 66 15.91 -0.50 10.87
N ASP A 67 16.50 -1.67 11.12
CA ASP A 67 17.72 -1.77 11.94
C ASP A 67 19.03 -1.91 11.14
N SER A 68 18.98 -1.91 9.80
CA SER A 68 20.18 -2.08 8.94
C SER A 68 21.01 -0.81 8.72
N SER A 69 20.74 0.29 9.42
CA SER A 69 21.63 1.47 9.48
C SER A 69 22.32 1.62 10.85
N GLY A 70 22.77 0.50 11.44
CA GLY A 70 23.67 0.50 12.58
C GLY A 70 25.13 0.63 12.16
N SER A 71 25.72 1.82 12.33
CA SER A 71 27.16 2.03 12.30
C SER A 71 27.91 0.92 13.05
N LYS A 72 28.85 0.24 12.37
CA LYS A 72 29.86 -0.61 13.02
C LYS A 72 30.60 0.22 14.07
N LYS A 73 30.22 0.09 15.35
CA LYS A 73 31.05 0.53 16.46
C LYS A 73 32.26 -0.40 16.54
N HIS A 74 33.44 0.20 16.51
CA HIS A 74 34.71 -0.44 16.81
C HIS A 74 34.64 -1.23 18.13
N SER A 75 34.95 -2.52 18.07
CA SER A 75 35.44 -3.24 19.24
C SER A 75 36.95 -3.05 19.30
N ARG A 76 37.41 -2.71 20.50
CA ARG A 76 38.80 -2.83 20.94
C ARG A 76 39.33 -4.24 20.76
#